data_AF-A0A4R9C329-F1
#
_entry.id   AF-A0A4R9C329-F1
#
_cell.length_a   1.000
_cell.length_b   1.000
_cell.length_c   1.000
_cell.angle_alpha   90.00
_cell.angle_beta   90.00
_cell.angle_gamma   90.00
#
_symmetry.space_group_name_H-M   'P 1'
#
loop_
_entity.id
_entity.type
_entity.pdbx_description
1 polymer ?
#
loop_
_entity_poly.entity_id
_entity_poly.type
_entity_poly.pdbx_seq_one_letter_code
_entity_poly.pdbx_strand_id
1 'polypeptide(L)'
;MPKIVNIEEEKENIINAFQNCILEMPLSDVSVRIIAKRANISHSKIFSYFKNKNEIIITYANKIAEDYSIAFRDLLIKYKNLDKSNLSVLNSIMSELFEIDPNNIIEKLYAQIYVLGQYDDEIKSVVLKAYDNWRKSLKKLMLTIDNKITDEQIKSILILIEGIMIYRMNDNFSAKEAKNILNNLIKVASQNQ
;
A
#
# COMPACT_ATOMS: atom_id res chain seq x y z
N MET A 1 41.26 0.57 6.08
CA MET A 1 40.30 1.57 6.61
C MET A 1 39.04 0.82 7.01
N PRO A 2 38.50 1.01 8.23
CA PRO A 2 37.24 0.36 8.59
C PRO A 2 36.12 0.95 7.73
N LYS A 3 35.29 0.09 7.14
CA LYS A 3 34.08 0.50 6.43
C LYS A 3 33.16 1.13 7.48
N ILE A 4 32.87 2.43 7.38
CA ILE A 4 31.83 3.04 8.21
C ILE A 4 30.53 2.40 7.76
N VAL A 5 30.01 1.49 8.57
CA VAL A 5 28.74 0.83 8.30
C VAL A 5 27.65 1.85 8.56
N ASN A 6 26.90 2.21 7.53
CA ASN A 6 25.71 3.04 7.70
C ASN A 6 24.61 2.17 8.34
N ILE A 7 24.24 2.49 9.59
CA ILE A 7 23.25 1.74 10.36
C ILE A 7 21.89 1.73 9.65
N GLU A 8 21.51 2.83 9.01
CA GLU A 8 20.24 2.95 8.30
C GLU A 8 20.21 2.09 7.04
N GLU A 9 21.31 2.08 6.27
CA GLU A 9 21.45 1.27 5.07
C GLU A 9 21.36 -0.23 5.38
N GLU A 10 21.99 -0.68 6.46
CA GLU A 10 21.89 -2.08 6.90
C GLU A 10 20.50 -2.45 7.42
N LYS A 11 19.83 -1.53 8.13
CA LYS A 11 18.42 -1.73 8.52
C LYS A 11 17.55 -1.87 7.29
N GLU A 12 17.73 -1.01 6.29
CA GLU A 12 16.99 -1.06 5.03
C GLU A 12 17.25 -2.39 4.28
N ASN A 13 18.50 -2.83 4.19
CA ASN A 13 18.86 -4.12 3.61
C ASN A 13 18.15 -5.30 4.32
N ILE A 14 18.10 -5.29 5.65
CA ILE A 14 17.38 -6.31 6.44
C ILE A 14 15.87 -6.26 6.15
N ILE A 15 15.27 -5.07 6.05
CA ILE A 15 13.84 -4.93 5.72
C ILE A 15 13.56 -5.42 4.29
N ASN A 16 14.39 -5.07 3.31
CA ASN A 16 14.25 -5.55 1.93
C ASN A 16 14.40 -7.08 1.85
N ALA A 17 15.34 -7.65 2.61
CA ALA A 17 15.47 -9.09 2.75
C ALA A 17 14.21 -9.74 3.35
N PHE A 18 13.61 -9.12 4.36
CA PHE A 18 12.35 -9.59 4.93
C PHE A 18 11.18 -9.51 3.92
N GLN A 19 11.06 -8.40 3.18
CA GLN A 19 10.07 -8.23 2.10
C GLN A 19 10.15 -9.35 1.05
N ASN A 20 11.36 -9.66 0.60
CA ASN A 20 11.57 -10.74 -0.36
C ASN A 20 11.17 -12.11 0.20
N CYS A 21 11.38 -12.35 1.49
CA CYS A 21 10.96 -13.61 2.11
C CYS A 21 9.43 -13.75 2.12
N ILE A 22 8.69 -12.72 2.55
CA ILE A 22 7.23 -12.78 2.66
C ILE A 22 6.49 -12.77 1.31
N LEU A 23 7.17 -12.39 0.22
CA LEU A 23 6.67 -12.56 -1.14
C LEU A 23 6.79 -14.00 -1.65
N GLU A 24 7.68 -14.81 -1.06
CA GLU A 24 8.00 -16.17 -1.51
C GLU A 24 7.46 -17.27 -0.60
N MET A 25 7.24 -16.97 0.69
CA MET A 25 6.78 -17.96 1.67
C MET A 25 5.88 -17.34 2.74
N PRO A 26 5.03 -18.15 3.40
CA PRO A 26 4.19 -17.68 4.50
C PRO A 26 5.02 -17.05 5.63
N LEU A 27 4.49 -16.01 6.27
CA LEU A 27 5.18 -15.29 7.35
C LEU A 27 5.59 -16.19 8.54
N SER A 28 4.83 -17.26 8.80
CA SER A 28 5.14 -18.27 9.82
C SER A 28 6.50 -18.91 9.59
N ASP A 29 6.91 -19.06 8.34
CA ASP A 29 8.10 -19.80 7.94
C ASP A 29 9.33 -18.88 7.87
N VAL A 30 9.12 -17.56 7.84
CA VAL A 30 10.19 -16.56 7.80
C VAL A 30 10.87 -16.44 9.16
N SER A 31 12.00 -17.13 9.36
CA SER A 31 12.81 -16.99 10.58
C SER A 31 13.83 -15.85 10.48
N VAL A 32 14.29 -15.32 11.63
CA VAL A 32 15.39 -14.35 11.71
C VAL A 32 16.67 -14.86 11.03
N ARG A 33 16.91 -16.18 11.06
CA ARG A 33 18.02 -16.83 10.35
C ARG A 33 17.87 -16.76 8.83
N ILE A 34 16.66 -16.95 8.31
CA ILE A 34 16.36 -16.83 6.87
C ILE A 34 16.55 -15.38 6.43
N ILE A 35 16.04 -14.41 7.20
CA ILE A 35 16.21 -12.98 6.92
C ILE A 35 17.70 -12.61 6.88
N ALA A 36 18.48 -13.01 7.89
CA ALA A 36 19.92 -12.73 7.94
C ALA A 36 20.67 -13.33 6.74
N LYS A 37 20.36 -14.57 6.36
CA LYS A 37 20.92 -15.21 5.16
C LYS A 37 20.58 -14.43 3.89
N ARG A 38 19.33 -13.97 3.76
CA ARG A 38 18.85 -13.19 2.61
C ARG A 38 19.51 -11.80 2.55
N ALA A 39 19.73 -11.15 3.68
CA ALA A 39 20.44 -9.88 3.81
C ALA A 39 21.97 -10.01 3.69
N ASN A 40 22.50 -11.23 3.51
CA ASN A 40 23.93 -11.54 3.47
C ASN A 40 24.70 -11.08 4.72
N ILE A 41 24.12 -11.28 5.91
CA ILE A 41 24.74 -10.99 7.21
C ILE A 41 24.71 -12.23 8.12
N SER A 42 25.55 -12.25 9.15
CA SER A 42 25.49 -13.32 10.15
C SER A 42 24.20 -13.25 10.96
N HIS A 43 23.74 -14.41 11.44
CA HIS A 43 22.57 -14.47 12.31
C HIS A 43 22.74 -13.61 13.58
N SER A 44 23.95 -13.53 14.14
CA SER A 44 24.23 -12.68 15.30
C SER A 44 24.20 -11.18 14.96
N LYS A 45 24.68 -10.79 13.77
CA LYS A 45 24.75 -9.39 13.35
C LYS A 45 23.36 -8.75 13.20
N ILE A 46 22.32 -9.50 12.88
CA ILE A 46 20.96 -8.93 12.80
C ILE A 46 20.52 -8.31 14.15
N PHE A 47 20.97 -8.88 15.27
CA PHE A 47 20.63 -8.42 16.61
C PHE A 47 21.34 -7.14 17.04
N SER A 48 22.33 -6.65 16.27
CA SER A 48 22.84 -5.29 16.45
C SER A 48 21.91 -4.22 15.85
N TYR A 49 20.92 -4.62 15.04
CA TYR A 49 19.98 -3.70 14.39
C TYR A 49 18.54 -3.86 14.87
N PHE A 50 18.13 -5.09 15.19
CA PHE A 50 16.78 -5.43 15.64
C PHE A 50 16.84 -6.43 16.81
N LYS A 51 16.17 -6.11 17.91
CA LYS A 51 16.16 -6.94 19.13
C LYS A 51 15.51 -8.31 18.90
N ASN A 52 14.52 -8.38 18.02
CA ASN A 52 13.77 -9.59 17.73
C ASN A 52 13.06 -9.49 16.36
N LYS A 53 12.39 -10.58 15.95
CA LYS A 53 11.59 -10.63 14.71
C LYS A 53 10.46 -9.59 14.71
N ASN A 54 9.85 -9.29 15.86
CA ASN A 54 8.74 -8.36 15.93
C ASN A 54 9.16 -6.93 15.55
N GLU A 55 10.33 -6.48 16.00
CA GLU A 55 10.86 -5.16 15.65
C GLU A 55 11.10 -5.03 14.13
N ILE A 56 11.53 -6.12 13.47
CA ILE A 56 11.66 -6.18 12.00
C ILE A 56 10.28 -6.01 11.36
N ILE A 57 9.27 -6.73 11.85
CA ILE A 57 7.90 -6.69 11.32
C ILE A 57 7.28 -5.29 11.48
N ILE A 58 7.41 -4.67 12.65
CA ILE A 58 6.91 -3.31 12.91
C ILE A 58 7.61 -2.29 12.01
N THR A 59 8.94 -2.41 11.86
CA THR A 59 9.70 -1.51 10.99
C THR A 59 9.29 -1.68 9.53
N TYR A 60 9.10 -2.92 9.09
CA TYR A 60 8.54 -3.23 7.77
C TYR A 60 7.15 -2.62 7.58
N ALA A 61 6.25 -2.78 8.55
CA ALA A 61 4.90 -2.26 8.46
C ALA A 61 4.87 -0.74 8.30
N ASN A 62 5.68 -0.03 9.09
CA ASN A 62 5.86 1.41 8.98
C ASN A 62 6.40 1.82 7.61
N LYS A 63 7.43 1.12 7.11
CA LYS A 63 8.03 1.40 5.80
C LYS A 63 7.01 1.23 4.67
N ILE A 64 6.33 0.10 4.60
CA ILE A 64 5.34 -0.16 3.53
C ILE A 64 4.15 0.81 3.62
N ALA A 65 3.68 1.12 4.83
CA ALA A 65 2.63 2.11 5.04
C ALA A 65 3.02 3.49 4.51
N GLU A 66 4.24 3.93 4.77
CA GLU A 66 4.76 5.21 4.29
C GLU A 66 4.99 5.20 2.78
N ASP A 67 5.70 4.20 2.25
CA ASP A 67 6.02 4.06 0.82
C ASP A 67 4.75 4.11 -0.03
N TYR A 68 3.70 3.36 0.36
CA TYR A 68 2.43 3.37 -0.36
C TYR A 68 1.68 4.69 -0.21
N SER A 69 1.75 5.33 0.97
CA SER A 69 1.15 6.66 1.18
C SER A 69 1.82 7.73 0.32
N ILE A 70 3.13 7.64 0.10
CA ILE A 70 3.89 8.51 -0.81
C ILE A 70 3.48 8.23 -2.24
N ALA A 71 3.52 6.96 -2.69
CA ALA A 71 3.15 6.60 -4.05
C ALA A 71 1.72 7.03 -4.41
N PHE A 72 0.77 6.81 -3.50
CA PHE A 72 -0.61 7.26 -3.68
C PHE A 72 -0.70 8.79 -3.76
N ARG A 73 0.00 9.52 -2.89
CA ARG A 73 0.02 11.00 -2.93
C ARG A 73 0.60 11.53 -4.24
N ASP A 74 1.71 10.95 -4.71
CA ASP A 74 2.39 11.35 -5.94
C ASP A 74 1.52 11.09 -7.17
N LEU A 75 0.79 9.97 -7.18
CA LEU A 75 -0.26 9.71 -8.17
C LEU A 75 -1.32 10.81 -8.16
N LEU A 76 -1.89 11.14 -7.01
CA LEU A 76 -2.96 12.14 -6.92
C LEU A 76 -2.52 13.54 -7.38
N ILE A 77 -1.25 13.90 -7.18
CA ILE A 77 -0.69 15.19 -7.63
C ILE A 77 -0.81 15.35 -9.15
N LYS A 78 -0.68 14.27 -9.92
CA LYS A 78 -0.80 14.30 -11.40
C LYS A 78 -2.19 14.75 -11.88
N TYR A 79 -3.21 14.57 -11.05
CA TYR A 79 -4.60 14.89 -11.37
C TYR A 79 -5.07 16.22 -10.79
N LYS A 80 -4.20 16.95 -10.09
CA LYS A 80 -4.54 18.24 -9.50
C LYS A 80 -4.86 19.27 -10.58
N ASN A 81 -5.92 20.06 -10.39
CA ASN A 81 -6.33 21.15 -11.29
C ASN A 81 -6.64 20.73 -12.73
N LEU A 82 -6.99 19.46 -12.97
CA LEU A 82 -7.51 19.07 -14.28
C LEU A 82 -8.95 19.52 -14.42
N ASP A 83 -9.27 20.16 -15.55
CA ASP A 83 -10.65 20.48 -15.93
C ASP A 83 -11.34 19.20 -16.44
N LYS A 84 -11.67 18.31 -15.50
CA LYS A 84 -12.29 17.00 -15.73
C LYS A 84 -13.35 16.73 -14.67
N SER A 85 -14.36 15.94 -15.02
CA SER A 85 -15.36 15.49 -14.05
C SER A 85 -14.75 14.56 -12.99
N ASN A 86 -15.39 14.50 -11.81
CA ASN A 86 -15.04 13.56 -10.72
C ASN A 86 -14.88 12.12 -11.25
N LEU A 87 -15.84 11.65 -12.05
CA LEU A 87 -15.83 10.30 -12.62
C LEU A 87 -14.61 10.06 -13.52
N SER A 88 -14.24 11.03 -14.35
CA SER A 88 -13.09 10.93 -15.26
C SER A 88 -11.77 10.86 -14.48
N VAL A 89 -11.63 11.68 -13.43
CA VAL A 89 -10.45 11.64 -12.54
C VAL A 89 -10.36 10.30 -11.81
N LEU A 90 -11.45 9.83 -11.22
CA LEU A 90 -11.46 8.55 -10.50
C LEU A 90 -11.16 7.35 -11.43
N ASN A 91 -11.73 7.31 -12.63
CA ASN A 91 -11.41 6.27 -13.62
C ASN A 91 -9.93 6.30 -14.02
N SER A 92 -9.32 7.48 -14.07
CA SER A 92 -7.91 7.62 -14.41
C SER A 92 -7.01 7.15 -13.27
N ILE A 93 -7.31 7.53 -12.02
CA ILE A 93 -6.63 7.03 -10.83
C ILE A 93 -6.70 5.49 -10.76
N MET A 94 -7.89 4.91 -10.96
CA MET A 94 -8.07 3.46 -10.96
C MET A 94 -7.23 2.76 -12.02
N SER A 95 -7.15 3.31 -13.24
CA SER A 95 -6.33 2.75 -14.32
C SER A 95 -4.83 2.85 -14.00
N GLU A 96 -4.38 3.99 -13.48
CA GLU A 96 -2.95 4.24 -13.27
C GLU A 96 -2.38 3.45 -12.10
N LEU A 97 -3.18 3.17 -11.06
CA LEU A 97 -2.77 2.25 -9.98
C LEU A 97 -2.33 0.87 -10.54
N PHE A 98 -2.97 0.39 -11.61
CA PHE A 98 -2.62 -0.88 -12.24
C PHE A 98 -1.34 -0.79 -13.07
N GLU A 99 -1.06 0.38 -13.64
CA GLU A 99 0.14 0.63 -14.43
C GLU A 99 1.39 0.81 -13.54
N ILE A 100 1.22 1.41 -12.36
CA ILE A 100 2.32 1.62 -11.40
C ILE A 100 2.81 0.30 -10.80
N ASP A 101 1.91 -0.62 -10.49
CA ASP A 101 2.25 -1.94 -9.94
C ASP A 101 1.61 -3.07 -10.75
N PRO A 102 2.09 -3.38 -11.97
CA PRO A 102 1.45 -4.35 -12.87
C PRO A 102 1.40 -5.78 -12.30
N ASN A 103 2.32 -6.10 -11.38
CA ASN A 103 2.47 -7.43 -10.79
C ASN A 103 1.93 -7.52 -9.35
N ASN A 104 1.17 -6.52 -8.90
CA ASN A 104 0.55 -6.41 -7.58
C ASN A 104 1.50 -6.69 -6.39
N ILE A 105 2.79 -6.35 -6.54
CA ILE A 105 3.82 -6.60 -5.53
C ILE A 105 3.59 -5.73 -4.30
N ILE A 106 3.33 -4.45 -4.50
CA ILE A 106 3.09 -3.49 -3.43
C ILE A 106 1.77 -3.81 -2.73
N GLU A 107 0.72 -4.16 -3.48
CA GLU A 107 -0.54 -4.61 -2.89
C GLU A 107 -0.35 -5.87 -2.03
N LYS A 108 0.41 -6.86 -2.52
CA LYS A 108 0.74 -8.09 -1.75
C LYS A 108 1.47 -7.78 -0.45
N LEU A 109 2.47 -6.88 -0.49
CA LEU A 109 3.18 -6.44 0.70
C LEU A 109 2.22 -5.73 1.66
N TYR A 110 1.39 -4.81 1.16
CA TYR A 110 0.44 -4.08 1.99
C TYR A 110 -0.62 -5.01 2.63
N ALA A 111 -1.09 -6.02 1.91
CA ALA A 111 -2.04 -6.99 2.44
C ALA A 111 -1.49 -7.75 3.67
N GLN A 112 -0.17 -7.98 3.74
CA GLN A 112 0.44 -8.60 4.92
C GLN A 112 0.26 -7.76 6.18
N ILE A 113 0.36 -6.43 6.07
CA ILE A 113 0.23 -5.56 7.25
C ILE A 113 -1.23 -5.48 7.74
N TYR A 114 -2.22 -5.69 6.86
CA TYR A 114 -3.63 -5.83 7.26
C TYR A 114 -3.88 -7.07 8.11
N VAL A 115 -3.32 -8.21 7.68
CA VAL A 115 -3.42 -9.47 8.41
C VAL A 115 -2.72 -9.36 9.76
N LEU A 116 -1.49 -8.81 9.75
CA LEU A 116 -0.71 -8.60 10.97
C LEU A 116 -1.40 -7.66 11.97
N GLY A 117 -2.01 -6.58 11.50
CA GLY A 117 -2.75 -5.63 12.34
C GLY A 117 -4.00 -6.20 13.00
N GLN A 118 -4.44 -7.42 12.64
CA GLN A 118 -5.51 -8.12 13.39
C GLN A 118 -5.01 -8.71 14.71
N TYR A 119 -3.69 -8.90 14.85
CA TYR A 119 -3.08 -9.58 15.99
C TYR A 119 -2.10 -8.70 16.78
N ASP A 120 -1.69 -7.56 16.23
CA ASP A 120 -0.74 -6.62 16.84
C ASP A 120 -1.28 -5.18 16.76
N ASP A 121 -1.51 -4.56 17.92
CA ASP A 121 -2.09 -3.22 18.03
C ASP A 121 -1.17 -2.10 17.51
N GLU A 122 0.15 -2.29 17.56
CA GLU A 122 1.10 -1.33 17.00
C GLU A 122 1.01 -1.32 15.48
N ILE A 123 0.97 -2.50 14.85
CA ILE A 123 0.77 -2.62 13.39
C ILE A 123 -0.62 -2.12 12.98
N LYS A 124 -1.65 -2.39 13.78
CA LYS A 124 -2.99 -1.85 13.57
C LYS A 124 -2.99 -0.32 13.53
N SER A 125 -2.27 0.31 14.45
CA SER A 125 -2.13 1.77 14.50
C SER A 125 -1.47 2.32 13.23
N VAL A 126 -0.45 1.63 12.70
CA VAL A 126 0.20 1.98 11.43
C VAL A 126 -0.81 1.97 10.28
N VAL A 127 -1.62 0.92 10.16
CA VAL A 127 -2.67 0.80 9.13
C VAL A 127 -3.71 1.92 9.26
N LEU A 128 -4.20 2.19 10.47
CA LEU A 128 -5.21 3.23 10.70
C LEU A 128 -4.68 4.63 10.35
N LYS A 129 -3.40 4.90 10.65
CA LYS A 129 -2.74 6.15 10.27
C LYS A 129 -2.61 6.28 8.76
N ALA A 130 -2.29 5.21 8.05
CA ALA A 130 -2.25 5.22 6.59
C ALA A 130 -3.63 5.53 5.98
N TYR A 131 -4.70 4.92 6.49
CA TYR A 131 -6.07 5.24 6.07
C TYR A 131 -6.47 6.69 6.30
N ASP A 132 -6.05 7.29 7.41
CA ASP A 132 -6.26 8.72 7.64
C ASP A 132 -5.49 9.58 6.63
N ASN A 133 -4.24 9.23 6.35
CA ASN A 133 -3.40 9.90 5.35
C ASN A 133 -4.01 9.83 3.95
N TRP A 134 -4.47 8.66 3.51
CA TRP A 134 -5.08 8.51 2.18
C TRP A 134 -6.40 9.26 2.05
N ARG A 135 -7.24 9.23 3.09
CA ARG A 135 -8.48 10.02 3.16
C ARG A 135 -8.20 11.51 2.99
N LYS A 136 -7.22 12.03 3.74
CA LYS A 136 -6.82 13.44 3.67
C LYS A 136 -6.27 13.80 2.30
N SER A 137 -5.40 12.97 1.73
CA SER A 137 -4.82 13.19 0.39
C SER A 137 -5.88 13.17 -0.70
N LEU A 138 -6.77 12.18 -0.72
CA LEU A 138 -7.84 12.08 -1.71
C LEU A 138 -8.85 13.22 -1.57
N LYS A 139 -9.28 13.54 -0.34
CA LYS A 139 -10.18 14.68 -0.08
C LYS A 139 -9.59 15.98 -0.60
N LYS A 140 -8.30 16.21 -0.36
CA LYS A 140 -7.59 17.40 -0.84
C LYS A 140 -7.63 17.51 -2.37
N LEU A 141 -7.44 16.41 -3.10
CA LEU A 141 -7.58 16.40 -4.56
C LEU A 141 -9.03 16.66 -4.97
N MET A 142 -9.98 15.90 -4.42
CA MET A 142 -11.37 15.99 -4.87
C MET A 142 -12.00 17.35 -4.61
N LEU A 143 -11.61 18.05 -3.53
CA LEU A 143 -12.05 19.41 -3.26
C LEU A 143 -11.57 20.44 -4.30
N THR A 144 -10.54 20.15 -5.10
CA THR A 144 -10.14 21.03 -6.22
C THR A 144 -11.07 20.88 -7.43
N ILE A 145 -11.91 19.84 -7.45
CA ILE A 145 -12.80 19.51 -8.57
C ILE A 145 -14.26 19.77 -8.16
N ASP A 146 -14.63 19.34 -6.96
CA ASP A 146 -15.97 19.46 -6.40
C ASP A 146 -15.90 19.91 -4.94
N ASN A 147 -16.26 21.17 -4.69
CA ASN A 147 -16.21 21.78 -3.37
C ASN A 147 -17.30 21.27 -2.41
N LYS A 148 -18.23 20.43 -2.88
CA LYS A 148 -19.31 19.84 -2.07
C LYS A 148 -19.04 18.40 -1.66
N ILE A 149 -17.91 17.81 -2.06
CA ILE A 149 -17.62 16.40 -1.74
C ILE A 149 -17.51 16.17 -0.23
N THR A 150 -18.20 15.14 0.26
CA THR A 150 -18.29 14.82 1.69
C THR A 150 -17.27 13.78 2.13
N ASP A 151 -17.00 13.70 3.43
CA ASP A 151 -16.12 12.65 3.99
C ASP A 151 -16.65 11.23 3.74
N GLU A 152 -17.96 11.05 3.72
CA GLU A 152 -18.60 9.77 3.41
C GLU A 152 -18.37 9.36 1.95
N GLN A 153 -18.43 10.32 1.02
CA GLN A 153 -18.13 10.07 -0.39
C GLN A 153 -16.64 9.71 -0.58
N ILE A 154 -15.72 10.42 0.08
CA ILE A 154 -14.28 10.10 0.06
C ILE A 154 -14.03 8.69 0.60
N LYS A 155 -14.66 8.36 1.74
CA LYS A 155 -14.55 7.01 2.33
C LYS A 155 -15.09 5.95 1.38
N SER A 156 -16.22 6.20 0.72
CA SER A 156 -16.81 5.27 -0.24
C SER A 156 -15.89 5.01 -1.44
N ILE A 157 -15.25 6.06 -1.96
CA ILE A 157 -14.27 5.93 -3.05
C ILE A 157 -13.07 5.07 -2.61
N LEU A 158 -12.53 5.31 -1.42
CA LEU A 158 -11.39 4.51 -0.93
C LEU A 158 -11.76 3.05 -0.67
N ILE A 159 -12.93 2.77 -0.10
CA ILE A 159 -13.42 1.40 0.08
C ILE A 159 -13.50 0.69 -1.27
N LEU A 160 -14.00 1.38 -2.30
CA LEU A 160 -14.05 0.82 -3.64
C LEU A 160 -12.65 0.55 -4.21
N ILE A 161 -11.72 1.50 -4.10
CA ILE A 161 -10.33 1.32 -4.55
C ILE A 161 -9.70 0.12 -3.83
N GLU A 162 -9.82 0.03 -2.51
CA GLU A 162 -9.27 -1.10 -1.74
C GLU A 162 -9.90 -2.44 -2.15
N GLY A 163 -11.22 -2.48 -2.32
CA GLY A 163 -11.92 -3.67 -2.79
C GLY A 163 -11.40 -4.15 -4.15
N ILE A 164 -11.13 -3.22 -5.07
CA ILE A 164 -10.53 -3.50 -6.38
C ILE A 164 -9.11 -4.06 -6.21
N MET A 165 -8.28 -3.44 -5.37
CA MET A 165 -6.91 -3.88 -5.14
C MET A 165 -6.85 -5.29 -4.55
N ILE A 166 -7.72 -5.61 -3.60
CA ILE A 166 -7.84 -6.96 -3.03
C ILE A 166 -8.38 -7.95 -4.06
N TYR A 167 -9.39 -7.57 -4.85
CA TYR A 167 -9.96 -8.44 -5.90
C TYR A 167 -8.88 -8.85 -6.90
N ARG A 168 -8.07 -7.88 -7.37
CA ARG A 168 -6.97 -8.08 -8.31
C ARG A 168 -5.89 -9.05 -7.80
N MET A 169 -5.74 -9.23 -6.48
CA MET A 169 -4.80 -10.22 -5.94
C MET A 169 -5.25 -11.66 -6.17
N ASN A 170 -6.53 -11.88 -6.42
CA ASN A 170 -7.16 -13.20 -6.45
C ASN A 170 -7.73 -13.58 -7.83
N ASP A 171 -7.83 -12.63 -8.77
CA ASP A 171 -8.39 -12.85 -10.09
C ASP A 171 -7.68 -12.01 -11.16
N ASN A 172 -7.75 -12.44 -12.41
CA ASN A 172 -7.23 -11.71 -13.56
C ASN A 172 -8.11 -10.50 -13.83
N PHE A 173 -7.63 -9.34 -13.41
CA PHE A 173 -8.35 -8.08 -13.52
C PHE A 173 -7.46 -7.02 -14.18
N SER A 174 -7.86 -6.49 -15.33
CA SER A 174 -7.04 -5.59 -16.15
C SER A 174 -7.27 -4.10 -15.84
N ALA A 175 -6.29 -3.25 -16.17
CA ALA A 175 -6.43 -1.79 -16.07
C ALA A 175 -7.64 -1.25 -16.87
N LYS A 176 -7.94 -1.88 -18.02
CA LYS A 176 -9.10 -1.53 -18.86
C LYS A 176 -10.43 -1.81 -18.15
N GLU A 177 -10.51 -2.90 -17.41
CA GLU A 177 -11.69 -3.24 -16.61
C GLU A 177 -11.80 -2.32 -15.40
N ALA A 178 -10.69 -2.06 -14.69
CA ALA A 178 -10.61 -1.12 -13.57
C ALA A 178 -11.15 0.27 -13.94
N LYS A 179 -10.74 0.78 -15.11
CA LYS A 179 -11.20 2.07 -15.65
C LYS A 179 -12.71 2.15 -15.91
N ASN A 180 -13.39 1.01 -16.04
CA ASN A 180 -14.82 0.96 -16.36
C ASN A 180 -15.70 0.59 -15.16
N ILE A 181 -15.12 0.25 -13.99
CA ILE A 181 -15.88 -0.18 -12.81
C ILE A 181 -16.92 0.87 -12.42
N LEU A 182 -16.52 2.13 -12.27
CA LEU A 182 -17.45 3.19 -11.85
C LEU A 182 -18.58 3.39 -12.87
N ASN A 183 -18.26 3.34 -14.17
CA ASN A 183 -19.26 3.45 -15.23
C ASN A 183 -20.28 2.30 -15.15
N ASN A 184 -19.81 1.08 -14.87
CA ASN A 184 -20.67 -0.08 -14.72
C ASN A 184 -21.55 0.02 -13.47
N LEU A 185 -20.99 0.46 -12.34
CA LEU A 185 -21.76 0.68 -11.10
C LEU A 185 -22.87 1.73 -11.29
N ILE A 186 -22.56 2.84 -11.97
CA ILE A 186 -23.55 3.87 -12.29
C ILE A 186 -24.66 3.29 -13.17
N LYS A 187 -24.32 2.52 -14.22
CA LYS A 187 -25.32 1.88 -15.08
C LYS A 187 -26.25 0.95 -14.30
N VAL A 188 -25.70 0.12 -13.41
CA VAL A 188 -26.50 -0.77 -12.55
C VAL A 188 -27.44 0.04 -11.63
N ALA A 189 -26.95 1.13 -11.05
CA ALA A 189 -27.77 2.00 -10.19
C ALA A 189 -28.88 2.72 -10.97
N SER A 190 -28.64 3.08 -12.23
CA SER A 190 -29.61 3.76 -13.10
C SER A 190 -30.62 2.84 -13.78
N GLN A 191 -30.39 1.52 -13.83
CA GLN A 191 -31.28 0.56 -14.48
C GLN A 191 -32.57 0.26 -13.69
N ASN A 192 -32.69 0.74 -12.45
CA ASN A 192 -33.85 0.53 -11.57
C ASN A 192 -34.57 1.85 -11.20
N GLN A 193 -34.38 2.92 -11.99
CA GLN A 193 -35.18 4.15 -11.94
C GLN A 193 -36.01 4.27 -13.21
#